data_AF-A0A7X8JD46-F1
#
_entry.id   AF-A0A7X8JD46-F1
#
_cell.length_a   1.000
_cell.length_b   1.000
_cell.length_c   1.000
_cell.angle_alpha   90.00
_cell.angle_beta   90.00
_cell.angle_gamma   90.00
#
_symmetry.space_group_name_H-M   'P 1'
#
loop_
_entity.id
_entity.type
_entity.pdbx_description
1 polymer ?
#
loop_
_entity_poly.entity_id
_entity_poly.type
_entity_poly.pdbx_seq_one_letter_code
_entity_poly.pdbx_strand_id
1 'polypeptide(L)'
;MSLTVNMWSWKEGELKRFLESYYESEVSVADDGSWVCEYARPVQAVDIISAVIDNNDKYQIVICIQIDGGQLYHVTPDNMNETIRDIFLLFYNENRLCCS
;
A
#
# COMPACT_ATOMS: atom_id res chain seq x y z
N MET A 1 -14.61 -2.48 6.18
CA MET A 1 -13.83 -2.08 5.01
C MET A 1 -12.47 -2.74 5.09
N SER A 2 -12.01 -3.35 4.01
CA SER A 2 -10.64 -3.84 3.87
C SER A 2 -9.88 -3.01 2.85
N LEU A 3 -8.63 -2.69 3.16
CA LEU A 3 -7.71 -2.00 2.26
C LEU A 3 -6.55 -2.92 1.96
N THR A 4 -6.45 -3.37 0.71
CA THR A 4 -5.37 -4.22 0.24
C THR A 4 -4.32 -3.35 -0.47
N VAL A 5 -3.07 -3.46 -0.06
CA VAL A 5 -1.91 -2.91 -0.76
C VAL A 5 -1.29 -4.04 -1.58
N ASN A 6 -1.08 -3.78 -2.87
CA ASN A 6 -0.42 -4.67 -3.79
C ASN A 6 0.84 -3.96 -4.32
N MET A 7 1.98 -4.62 -4.21
CA MET A 7 3.26 -4.13 -4.70
C MET A 7 3.92 -5.15 -5.60
N TRP A 8 4.61 -4.69 -6.63
CA TRP A 8 5.48 -5.53 -7.42
C TRP A 8 6.69 -4.75 -7.92
N SER A 9 7.78 -5.47 -8.19
CA SER A 9 8.96 -4.92 -8.84
C SER A 9 9.45 -5.86 -9.93
N TRP A 10 9.85 -5.26 -11.06
CA TRP A 10 10.48 -6.00 -12.17
C TRP A 10 11.95 -6.31 -11.91
N LYS A 11 12.53 -5.71 -10.86
CA LYS A 11 13.93 -5.91 -10.49
C LYS A 11 14.00 -6.95 -9.38
N GLU A 12 14.67 -8.05 -9.70
CA GLU A 12 14.83 -9.18 -8.79
C GLU A 12 15.40 -8.74 -7.43
N GLY A 13 14.75 -9.18 -6.35
CA GLY A 13 15.14 -8.88 -4.98
C GLY A 13 14.86 -7.45 -4.51
N GLU A 14 14.41 -6.53 -5.37
CA GLU A 14 14.23 -5.12 -4.98
C GLU A 14 13.06 -4.93 -4.01
N LEU A 15 11.93 -5.59 -4.27
CA LEU A 15 10.77 -5.57 -3.38
C LEU A 15 11.12 -6.16 -2.00
N LYS A 16 11.84 -7.29 -1.99
CA LYS A 16 12.32 -7.91 -0.76
C LYS A 16 13.23 -6.97 0.03
N ARG A 17 14.22 -6.36 -0.64
CA ARG A 17 15.15 -5.40 -0.03
C ARG A 17 14.42 -4.19 0.58
N PHE A 18 13.38 -3.69 -0.08
CA PHE A 18 12.55 -2.61 0.47
C PHE A 18 11.81 -3.07 1.72
N LEU A 19 11.08 -4.19 1.64
CA LEU A 19 10.26 -4.69 2.73
C LEU A 19 11.08 -5.06 3.97
N GLU A 20 12.24 -5.70 3.78
CA GLU A 20 13.14 -6.04 4.90
C GLU A 20 13.73 -4.79 5.55
N SER A 21 13.99 -3.75 4.77
CA SER A 21 14.44 -2.46 5.29
C SER A 21 13.32 -1.71 6.02
N TYR A 22 12.08 -1.82 5.56
CA TYR A 22 10.92 -1.14 6.15
C TYR A 22 10.46 -1.80 7.44
N TYR A 23 10.43 -3.14 7.48
CA TYR A 23 10.00 -3.91 8.66
C TYR A 23 11.15 -4.27 9.61
N GLU A 24 12.39 -3.94 9.28
CA GLU A 24 13.60 -4.31 10.03
C GLU A 24 13.66 -5.82 10.37
N SER A 25 13.14 -6.66 9.47
CA SER A 25 12.99 -8.10 9.66
C SER A 25 12.95 -8.83 8.33
N GLU A 26 13.20 -10.14 8.34
CA GLU A 26 13.09 -10.95 7.12
C GLU A 26 11.64 -11.02 6.63
N VAL A 27 11.45 -10.80 5.33
CA VAL A 27 10.13 -10.81 4.68
C VAL A 27 10.12 -11.80 3.53
N SER A 28 9.07 -12.62 3.48
CA SER A 28 8.79 -13.49 2.34
C SER A 28 8.08 -12.68 1.26
N VAL A 29 8.62 -12.73 0.04
CA VAL A 29 8.06 -12.15 -1.18
C VAL A 29 7.81 -13.30 -2.14
N ALA A 30 6.74 -13.20 -2.94
CA ALA A 30 6.43 -14.23 -3.92
C ALA A 30 7.52 -14.31 -5.00
N ASP A 31 7.68 -15.50 -5.60
CA ASP A 31 8.71 -15.75 -6.63
C ASP A 31 8.54 -14.86 -7.87
N ASP A 32 7.33 -14.36 -8.11
CA ASP A 32 7.01 -13.43 -9.20
C ASP A 32 7.35 -11.96 -8.89
N GLY A 33 7.96 -11.69 -7.72
CA GLY A 33 8.33 -10.35 -7.30
C GLY A 33 7.13 -9.50 -6.84
N SER A 34 6.01 -10.15 -6.49
CA SER A 34 4.82 -9.48 -5.92
C SER A 34 4.71 -9.65 -4.40
N TRP A 35 4.03 -8.70 -3.77
CA TRP A 35 3.67 -8.72 -2.36
C TRP A 35 2.31 -8.10 -2.16
N VAL A 36 1.47 -8.74 -1.36
CA VAL A 36 0.11 -8.30 -1.08
C VAL A 36 -0.13 -8.34 0.42
N CYS A 37 -0.71 -7.28 0.97
CA CYS A 37 -1.10 -7.22 2.37
C CYS A 37 -2.42 -6.49 2.55
N GLU A 38 -3.27 -7.03 3.42
CA GLU A 38 -4.54 -6.44 3.80
C GLU A 38 -4.39 -5.70 5.13
N TYR A 39 -4.89 -4.47 5.17
CA TYR A 39 -4.83 -3.59 6.32
C TYR A 39 -6.23 -3.28 6.84
N ALA A 40 -6.43 -3.54 8.13
CA ALA A 40 -7.65 -3.18 8.84
C ALA A 40 -7.67 -1.70 9.27
N ARG A 41 -6.50 -1.04 9.34
CA ARG A 41 -6.37 0.35 9.78
C ARG A 41 -5.76 1.21 8.67
N PRO A 42 -6.39 2.33 8.29
CA PRO A 42 -5.92 3.17 7.19
C PRO A 42 -4.53 3.72 7.47
N VAL A 43 -4.22 4.06 8.73
CA VAL A 43 -2.91 4.58 9.14
C VAL A 43 -1.77 3.61 8.79
N GLN A 44 -1.97 2.30 8.96
CA GLN A 44 -0.93 1.31 8.66
C GLN A 44 -0.70 1.16 7.16
N ALA A 45 -1.77 1.23 6.35
CA ALA A 45 -1.63 1.20 4.90
C ALA A 45 -0.98 2.49 4.37
N VAL A 46 -1.40 3.65 4.88
CA VAL A 46 -0.83 4.95 4.50
C VAL A 46 0.65 5.04 4.84
N ASP A 47 1.08 4.46 5.95
CA ASP A 47 2.50 4.43 6.35
C ASP A 47 3.37 3.73 5.29
N ILE A 48 3.02 2.51 4.87
CA ILE A 48 3.77 1.79 3.83
C ILE A 48 3.66 2.46 2.46
N ILE A 49 2.47 2.98 2.10
CA ILE A 49 2.26 3.70 0.84
C ILE A 49 3.20 4.90 0.77
N SER A 50 3.24 5.70 1.84
CA SER A 50 4.10 6.89 1.93
C SER A 50 5.57 6.50 1.85
N ALA A 51 5.99 5.45 2.57
CA ALA A 51 7.36 4.98 2.55
C ALA A 51 7.84 4.53 1.14
N VAL A 52 6.97 3.88 0.36
CA VAL A 52 7.27 3.50 -1.03
C VAL A 52 7.40 4.74 -1.90
N ILE A 53 6.42 5.66 -1.84
CA ILE A 53 6.40 6.85 -2.68
C ILE A 53 7.58 7.78 -2.35
N ASP A 54 7.92 7.96 -1.08
CA ASP A 54 9.02 8.81 -0.61
C ASP A 54 10.41 8.26 -1.01
N ASN A 55 10.52 6.97 -1.34
CA ASN A 55 11.77 6.33 -1.76
C ASN A 55 11.70 5.80 -3.20
N ASN A 56 10.80 6.35 -4.04
CA ASN A 56 10.66 5.95 -5.44
C ASN A 56 11.92 6.19 -6.30
N ASP A 57 12.84 7.04 -5.82
CA ASP A 57 14.14 7.32 -6.44
C ASP A 57 15.16 6.20 -6.17
N LYS A 58 14.98 5.44 -5.08
CA LYS A 58 15.88 4.37 -4.63
C LYS A 58 15.38 2.97 -4.98
N TYR A 59 14.06 2.79 -5.08
CA TYR A 59 13.42 1.50 -5.33
C TYR A 59 12.43 1.60 -6.50
N GLN A 60 12.54 0.71 -7.48
CA GLN A 60 11.60 0.61 -8.59
C GLN A 60 10.44 -0.32 -8.21
N ILE A 61 9.55 0.20 -7.38
CA ILE A 61 8.37 -0.52 -6.89
C ILE A 61 7.12 0.15 -7.45
N VAL A 62 6.25 -0.66 -8.04
CA VAL A 62 4.90 -0.23 -8.41
C VAL A 62 3.97 -0.58 -7.23
N ILE A 63 3.11 0.37 -6.86
CA ILE A 63 2.16 0.21 -5.75
C ILE A 63 0.73 0.50 -6.21
N CYS A 64 -0.16 -0.44 -5.93
CA CYS A 64 -1.60 -0.30 -6.10
C CYS A 64 -2.33 -0.52 -4.79
N ILE A 65 -3.48 0.13 -4.65
CA ILE A 65 -4.41 -0.13 -3.55
C ILE A 65 -5.73 -0.66 -4.08
N GLN A 66 -6.42 -1.45 -3.27
CA GLN A 66 -7.74 -1.97 -3.55
C GLN A 66 -8.59 -1.85 -2.28
N ILE A 67 -9.81 -1.34 -2.42
CA ILE A 67 -10.75 -1.16 -1.31
C ILE A 67 -11.89 -2.15 -1.49
N ASP A 68 -12.17 -2.95 -0.45
CA ASP A 68 -13.27 -3.93 -0.40
C ASP A 68 -13.32 -4.87 -1.63
N GLY A 69 -12.17 -5.28 -2.13
CA GLY A 69 -12.08 -6.15 -3.31
C GLY A 69 -12.50 -5.48 -4.63
N GLY A 70 -12.60 -4.15 -4.66
CA GLY A 70 -12.94 -3.36 -5.84
C GLY A 70 -11.82 -3.27 -6.89
N GLN A 71 -11.76 -2.15 -7.61
CA GLN A 71 -10.71 -1.91 -8.61
C GLN A 71 -9.36 -1.63 -7.94
N LEU A 72 -8.27 -2.03 -8.60
CA LEU A 72 -6.90 -1.62 -8.25
C LEU A 72 -6.64 -0.19 -8.71
N TYR A 73 -6.20 0.67 -7.80
CA TYR A 73 -5.82 2.05 -8.05
C TYR A 73 -4.31 2.20 -7.93
N HIS A 74 -3.66 2.65 -8.99
CA HIS A 74 -2.22 2.91 -9.01
C HIS A 74 -1.88 4.19 -8.26
N VAL A 75 -0.97 4.10 -7.29
CA VAL A 75 -0.51 5.24 -6.50
C VAL A 75 0.81 5.74 -7.07
N THR A 76 0.90 7.04 -7.26
CA THR A 76 2.03 7.76 -7.83
C THR A 76 2.34 8.98 -6.96
N PRO A 77 3.53 9.60 -7.08
CA PRO A 77 3.85 10.82 -6.35
C PRO A 77 2.81 11.94 -6.58
N ASP A 78 2.28 12.03 -7.80
CA ASP A 78 1.32 13.07 -8.18
C ASP A 78 -0.06 12.90 -7.53
N ASN A 79 -0.50 11.65 -7.32
CA ASN A 79 -1.83 11.34 -6.78
C ASN A 79 -1.82 10.85 -5.31
N MET A 80 -0.65 10.78 -4.67
CA MET A 80 -0.51 10.25 -3.31
C MET A 80 -1.39 11.00 -2.30
N ASN A 81 -1.36 12.34 -2.33
CA ASN A 81 -2.13 13.16 -1.38
C ASN A 81 -3.64 12.96 -1.53
N GLU A 82 -4.13 12.84 -2.75
CA GLU A 82 -5.54 12.57 -3.04
C GLU A 82 -5.92 11.16 -2.58
N THR A 83 -5.07 10.18 -2.89
CA THR A 83 -5.25 8.78 -2.47
C THR A 83 -5.35 8.65 -0.94
N ILE A 84 -4.43 9.28 -0.19
CA ILE A 84 -4.43 9.24 1.27
C ILE A 84 -5.71 9.89 1.82
N ARG A 85 -6.09 11.05 1.29
CA ARG A 85 -7.33 11.73 1.69
C ARG A 85 -8.55 10.84 1.48
N ASP A 86 -8.65 10.19 0.34
CA ASP A 86 -9.79 9.34 -0.01
C ASP A 86 -9.85 8.10 0.88
N ILE A 87 -8.72 7.47 1.17
CA ILE A 87 -8.63 6.38 2.16
C ILE A 87 -9.25 6.84 3.50
N PHE A 88 -8.80 7.96 4.06
CA PHE A 88 -9.32 8.43 5.35
C PHE A 88 -10.80 8.79 5.31
N LEU A 89 -11.28 9.42 4.23
CA LEU A 89 -12.70 9.75 4.07
C LEU A 89 -13.58 8.50 4.03
N LEU A 90 -13.16 7.46 3.31
CA LEU A 90 -13.91 6.21 3.21
C LEU A 90 -14.00 5.50 4.56
N PHE A 91 -12.87 5.34 5.26
CA PHE A 91 -12.88 4.74 6.60
C PHE A 91 -13.68 5.57 7.61
N TYR A 92 -13.60 6.90 7.56
CA TYR A 92 -14.39 7.75 8.44
C TYR A 92 -15.90 7.63 8.18
N ASN A 93 -16.31 7.57 6.91
CA ASN A 93 -17.73 7.45 6.54
C ASN A 93 -18.31 6.07 6.88
N GLU A 94 -17.53 4.99 6.74
CA GLU A 94 -17.95 3.66 7.19
C GLU A 94 -18.31 3.67 8.68
N ASN A 95 -17.44 4.26 9.52
CA ASN A 95 -17.69 4.36 10.95
C ASN A 95 -18.97 5.13 11.29
N ARG A 96 -19.44 6.03 10.42
CA ARG A 96 -20.71 6.76 10.62
C ARG A 96 -21.95 5.94 10.24
N LEU A 97 -21.84 5.06 9.25
CA LEU A 97 -22.95 4.20 8.81
C LEU A 97 -23.22 3.05 9.79
N CYS A 98 -22.21 2.58 10.53
CA CYS A 98 -22.37 1.55 11.56
C CYS A 98 -22.93 2.06 12.90
N CYS A 99 -23.10 3.37 13.08
CA CYS A 99 -23.61 4.00 14.30
C CYS A 99 -25.03 4.58 14.18
N SER A 100 -25.76 4.26 13.09
CA SER A 100 -27.18 4.60 12.88
C SER A 100 -28.06 3.37 12.97
#